data_AF-A0A8C9KUC1-F1
#
_entry.id   AF-A0A8C9KUC1-F1
#
_cell.length_a   1.000
_cell.length_b   1.000
_cell.length_c   1.000
_cell.angle_alpha   90.00
_cell.angle_beta   90.00
_cell.angle_gamma   90.00
#
_symmetry.space_group_name_H-M   'P 1'
#
loop_
_entity.id
_entity.type
_entity.pdbx_description
1 polymer ?
#
loop_
_entity_poly.entity_id
_entity_poly.type
_entity_poly.pdbx_seq_one_letter_code
_entity_poly.pdbx_strand_id
1 'polypeptide(L)'
;MVMHARSGGNLEVMGLMLGKVDGETMIIMDSFALPVEGTETRVNAQAAAYEYMAAYIENAKQVGRLENAIGWYHSHPGYGCWLSGIDVSTQMLNQQFQEPFVAVVIDPTRTISAGKVNLGAFRTYPKGYKPPDEGPSEYQTIPLNKIEDFGVHCKQYYALEVSYFKSSLDRKLLELLWNKYWVNTLSSSSLLTRQVF
;
A
#
# COMPACT_ATOMS: atom_id res chain seq x y z
N MET A 1 -6.89 -3.77 2.04
CA MET A 1 -5.44 -3.58 2.25
C MET A 1 -5.02 -3.55 3.73
N VAL A 2 -5.41 -2.57 4.57
CA VAL A 2 -4.97 -2.49 5.99
C VAL A 2 -5.19 -3.78 6.79
N MET A 3 -6.35 -4.43 6.62
CA MET A 3 -6.64 -5.71 7.27
C MET A 3 -5.68 -6.83 6.83
N HIS A 4 -5.32 -6.88 5.55
CA HIS A 4 -4.37 -7.86 5.03
C HIS A 4 -2.95 -7.58 5.55
N ALA A 5 -2.50 -6.32 5.50
CA ALA A 5 -1.24 -5.90 6.10
C ALA A 5 -1.15 -6.29 7.58
N ARG A 6 -2.23 -6.11 8.34
CA ARG A 6 -2.30 -6.52 9.74
C ARG A 6 -2.23 -8.04 9.92
N SER A 7 -2.82 -8.82 9.01
CA SER A 7 -2.78 -10.28 9.09
C SER A 7 -1.38 -10.87 8.88
N GLY A 8 -0.49 -10.14 8.19
CA GLY A 8 0.93 -10.51 8.04
C GLY A 8 1.76 -10.37 9.32
N GLY A 9 1.26 -9.67 10.34
CA GLY A 9 2.00 -9.43 11.58
C GLY A 9 3.26 -8.62 11.33
N ASN A 10 4.42 -9.23 11.59
CA ASN A 10 5.75 -8.64 11.36
C ASN A 10 6.34 -9.00 9.98
N LEU A 11 5.62 -9.78 9.16
CA LEU A 11 6.03 -10.14 7.80
C LEU A 11 5.43 -9.18 6.80
N GLU A 12 6.19 -8.87 5.75
CA GLU A 12 5.67 -8.13 4.61
C GLU A 12 4.69 -9.01 3.82
N VAL A 13 3.55 -8.44 3.47
CA VAL A 13 2.58 -9.05 2.55
C VAL A 13 2.29 -8.08 1.43
N MET A 14 1.84 -8.60 0.28
CA MET A 14 1.51 -7.77 -0.86
C MET A 14 0.22 -8.19 -1.55
N GLY A 15 -0.31 -7.30 -2.38
CA GLY A 15 -1.49 -7.54 -3.17
C GLY A 15 -1.57 -6.64 -4.39
N LEU A 16 -2.57 -6.88 -5.22
CA LEU A 16 -2.84 -6.08 -6.40
C LEU A 16 -4.06 -5.17 -6.15
N MET A 17 -4.05 -4.01 -6.78
CA MET A 17 -5.13 -3.02 -6.73
C MET A 17 -5.81 -2.93 -8.09
N LEU A 18 -7.14 -2.87 -8.07
CA LEU A 18 -7.97 -2.66 -9.25
C LEU A 18 -8.57 -1.26 -9.21
N GLY A 19 -8.62 -0.60 -10.36
CA GLY A 19 -9.11 0.76 -10.43
C GLY A 19 -9.10 1.35 -11.84
N LYS A 20 -9.03 2.68 -11.87
CA LYS A 20 -9.05 3.49 -13.08
C LYS A 20 -8.32 4.81 -12.87
N VAL A 21 -8.12 5.56 -13.95
CA VAL A 21 -7.59 6.93 -13.91
C VAL A 21 -8.70 7.90 -14.30
N ASP A 22 -8.70 9.06 -13.65
CA ASP A 22 -9.52 10.22 -14.03
C ASP A 22 -8.63 11.47 -13.99
N GLY A 23 -8.26 11.98 -15.18
CA GLY A 23 -7.28 13.06 -15.31
C GLY A 23 -5.93 12.69 -14.66
N GLU A 24 -5.50 13.50 -13.70
CA GLU A 24 -4.25 13.30 -12.94
C GLU A 24 -4.46 12.45 -11.67
N THR A 25 -5.67 11.91 -11.46
CA THR A 25 -6.01 11.12 -10.26
C THR A 25 -6.08 9.64 -10.58
N MET A 26 -5.30 8.83 -9.85
CA MET A 26 -5.43 7.36 -9.86
C MET A 26 -6.44 6.94 -8.79
N ILE A 27 -7.50 6.24 -9.22
CA ILE A 27 -8.61 5.83 -8.36
C ILE A 27 -8.53 4.33 -8.11
N ILE A 28 -8.26 3.95 -6.87
CA ILE A 28 -8.27 2.55 -6.42
C ILE A 28 -9.70 2.21 -5.96
N MET A 29 -10.31 1.22 -6.62
CA MET A 29 -11.70 0.80 -6.39
C MET A 29 -11.79 -0.52 -5.59
N ASP A 30 -10.86 -1.45 -5.82
CA ASP A 30 -10.79 -2.73 -5.11
C ASP A 30 -9.33 -3.20 -4.93
N SER A 31 -9.12 -4.19 -4.07
CA SER A 31 -7.79 -4.79 -3.84
C SER A 31 -7.93 -6.25 -3.45
N PHE A 32 -6.95 -7.09 -3.83
CA PHE A 32 -6.89 -8.49 -3.41
C PHE A 32 -5.48 -8.90 -3.01
N ALA A 33 -5.39 -9.85 -2.09
CA ALA A 33 -4.11 -10.39 -1.62
C ALA A 33 -3.49 -11.31 -2.67
N LEU A 34 -2.17 -11.26 -2.81
CA LEU A 34 -1.44 -12.26 -3.57
C LEU A 34 -0.93 -13.34 -2.61
N PRO A 35 -0.96 -14.63 -2.99
CA PRO A 35 -0.47 -15.73 -2.16
C PRO A 35 1.06 -15.81 -2.20
N VAL A 36 1.72 -14.69 -1.90
CA VAL A 36 3.17 -14.56 -1.87
C VAL A 36 3.57 -13.91 -0.55
N GLU A 37 4.55 -14.51 0.11
CA GLU A 37 5.22 -13.85 1.23
C GLU A 37 6.12 -12.76 0.65
N GLY A 38 5.89 -11.51 1.07
CA GLY A 38 6.78 -10.42 0.76
C GLY A 38 8.10 -10.70 1.45
N THR A 39 9.16 -10.91 0.68
CA THR A 39 10.51 -10.92 1.21
C THR A 39 11.24 -9.73 0.61
N GLU A 40 11.88 -8.94 1.46
CA GLU A 40 12.84 -7.87 1.13
C GLU A 40 14.08 -8.37 0.34
N THR A 41 14.00 -9.51 -0.33
CA THR A 41 15.06 -10.15 -1.09
C THR A 41 14.62 -10.49 -2.51
N ARG A 42 13.33 -10.35 -2.85
CA ARG A 42 12.77 -10.75 -4.16
C ARG A 42 12.25 -9.54 -4.93
N VAL A 43 13.03 -9.11 -5.92
CA VAL A 43 12.77 -7.98 -6.84
C VAL A 43 11.45 -8.10 -7.62
N ASN A 44 10.87 -9.30 -7.76
CA ASN A 44 9.61 -9.47 -8.48
C ASN A 44 8.76 -10.57 -7.85
N ALA A 45 8.47 -10.47 -6.55
CA ALA A 45 7.68 -11.46 -5.82
C ALA A 45 6.30 -11.69 -6.46
N GLN A 46 5.68 -10.65 -7.04
CA GLN A 46 4.43 -10.75 -7.82
C GLN A 46 4.52 -11.68 -9.04
N ALA A 47 5.70 -11.93 -9.60
CA ALA A 47 5.82 -12.79 -10.78
C ALA A 47 5.43 -14.24 -10.48
N ALA A 48 5.64 -14.69 -9.25
CA ALA A 48 5.18 -16.00 -8.78
C ALA A 48 3.63 -16.08 -8.72
N ALA A 49 2.94 -14.95 -8.78
CA ALA A 49 1.50 -14.85 -8.74
C ALA A 49 0.87 -14.42 -10.08
N TYR A 50 1.62 -14.40 -11.20
CA TYR A 50 1.05 -13.99 -12.50
C TYR A 50 -0.16 -14.84 -12.92
N GLU A 51 -0.08 -16.16 -12.73
CA GLU A 51 -1.19 -17.07 -13.03
C GLU A 51 -2.42 -16.75 -12.16
N TYR A 52 -2.20 -16.50 -10.87
CA TYR A 52 -3.25 -16.12 -9.94
C TYR A 52 -3.88 -14.77 -10.30
N MET A 53 -3.07 -13.77 -10.66
CA MET A 53 -3.54 -12.44 -11.06
C MET A 53 -4.41 -12.50 -12.31
N ALA A 54 -3.98 -13.25 -13.34
CA ALA A 54 -4.75 -13.43 -14.56
C ALA A 54 -6.11 -14.10 -14.28
N ALA A 55 -6.09 -15.21 -13.54
CA ALA A 55 -7.31 -15.93 -13.18
C ALA A 55 -8.25 -15.09 -12.30
N TYR A 56 -7.71 -14.32 -11.35
CA TYR A 56 -8.52 -13.45 -10.49
C TYR A 56 -9.22 -12.37 -11.31
N ILE A 57 -8.50 -11.67 -12.19
CA ILE A 57 -9.07 -10.60 -13.02
C ILE A 57 -10.13 -11.16 -13.97
N GLU A 58 -9.90 -12.33 -14.55
CA GLU A 58 -10.89 -12.99 -15.42
C GLU A 58 -12.17 -13.34 -14.66
N ASN A 59 -12.05 -13.94 -13.47
CA ASN A 59 -13.21 -14.28 -12.64
C ASN A 59 -13.92 -13.02 -12.09
N ALA A 60 -13.17 -11.96 -11.77
CA ALA A 60 -13.73 -10.69 -11.32
C ALA A 60 -14.66 -10.08 -12.37
N LYS A 61 -14.28 -10.17 -13.66
CA LYS A 61 -15.12 -9.70 -14.78
C LYS A 61 -16.44 -10.47 -14.89
N GLN A 62 -16.43 -11.77 -14.61
CA GLN A 62 -17.65 -12.60 -14.65
C GLN A 62 -18.70 -12.17 -13.60
N VAL A 63 -18.26 -11.54 -12.51
CA VAL A 63 -19.14 -11.01 -11.44
C VAL A 63 -19.33 -9.49 -11.53
N GLY A 64 -19.01 -8.87 -12.67
CA GLY A 64 -19.27 -7.46 -12.93
C GLY A 64 -18.25 -6.48 -12.33
N ARG A 65 -17.07 -6.94 -11.90
CA ARG A 65 -15.94 -6.07 -11.54
C ARG A 65 -15.13 -5.80 -12.80
N LEU A 66 -15.24 -4.59 -13.34
CA LEU A 66 -14.75 -4.26 -14.69
C LEU A 66 -13.40 -3.54 -14.65
N GLU A 67 -12.99 -3.06 -13.48
CA GLU A 67 -11.73 -2.37 -13.27
C GLU A 67 -10.53 -3.28 -13.52
N ASN A 68 -9.52 -2.76 -14.21
CA ASN A 68 -8.26 -3.44 -14.46
C ASN A 68 -7.25 -3.11 -13.34
N ALA A 69 -6.09 -3.75 -13.38
CA ALA A 69 -4.99 -3.44 -12.47
C ALA A 69 -4.56 -1.97 -12.61
N ILE A 70 -4.42 -1.28 -11.47
CA ILE A 70 -4.00 0.13 -11.39
C ILE A 70 -2.74 0.31 -10.54
N GLY A 71 -2.30 -0.75 -9.86
CA GLY A 71 -1.17 -0.69 -8.96
C GLY A 71 -1.03 -1.94 -8.10
N TRP A 72 -0.06 -1.90 -7.21
CA TRP A 72 0.19 -2.91 -6.20
C TRP A 72 0.31 -2.25 -4.83
N TYR A 73 0.04 -3.02 -3.78
CA TYR A 73 0.30 -2.59 -2.42
C TYR A 73 1.14 -3.61 -1.68
N HIS A 74 1.92 -3.15 -0.71
CA HIS A 74 2.61 -4.00 0.25
C HIS A 74 2.67 -3.35 1.63
N SER A 75 3.08 -4.13 2.62
CA SER A 75 3.19 -3.66 4.00
C SER A 75 4.64 -3.52 4.44
N HIS A 76 4.94 -2.44 5.17
CA HIS A 76 6.20 -2.25 5.90
C HIS A 76 5.93 -2.20 7.41
N PRO A 77 5.95 -3.33 8.14
CA PRO A 77 5.57 -3.35 9.55
C PRO A 77 6.61 -2.67 10.45
N GLY A 78 6.32 -1.44 10.89
CA GLY A 78 7.07 -0.74 11.94
C GLY A 78 8.20 0.20 11.47
N TYR A 79 8.52 0.25 10.18
CA TYR A 79 9.60 1.09 9.62
C TYR A 79 9.13 2.17 8.65
N GLY A 80 7.81 2.44 8.58
CA GLY A 80 7.24 3.54 7.84
C GLY A 80 6.96 3.25 6.36
N CYS A 81 6.28 4.18 5.71
CA CYS A 81 5.86 4.07 4.31
C CYS A 81 6.85 4.80 3.41
N TRP A 82 7.66 4.03 2.67
CA TRP A 82 8.66 4.48 1.72
C TRP A 82 9.01 3.31 0.79
N LEU A 83 9.71 3.54 -0.33
CA LEU A 83 10.13 2.47 -1.23
C LEU A 83 11.62 2.14 -1.04
N SER A 84 11.91 0.86 -0.76
CA SER A 84 13.27 0.30 -0.75
C SER A 84 13.87 0.23 -2.15
N GLY A 85 15.16 -0.08 -2.27
CA GLY A 85 15.77 -0.30 -3.59
C GLY A 85 15.09 -1.42 -4.41
N ILE A 86 14.56 -2.44 -3.72
CA ILE A 86 13.80 -3.53 -4.33
C ILE A 86 12.44 -3.01 -4.82
N ASP A 87 11.72 -2.29 -3.96
CA ASP A 87 10.41 -1.72 -4.31
C ASP A 87 10.50 -0.75 -5.48
N VAL A 88 11.55 0.11 -5.50
CA VAL A 88 11.83 1.00 -6.62
C VAL A 88 12.05 0.19 -7.90
N SER A 89 12.85 -0.88 -7.85
CA SER A 89 13.09 -1.73 -9.01
C SER A 89 11.81 -2.42 -9.51
N THR A 90 10.98 -2.94 -8.60
CA THR A 90 9.68 -3.54 -8.92
C THR A 90 8.73 -2.51 -9.53
N GLN A 91 8.63 -1.32 -8.93
CA GLN A 91 7.75 -0.26 -9.39
C GLN A 91 8.18 0.31 -10.74
N MET A 92 9.49 0.44 -10.99
CA MET A 92 10.01 0.84 -12.29
C MET A 92 9.64 -0.17 -13.39
N LEU A 93 9.76 -1.47 -13.12
CA LEU A 93 9.34 -2.51 -14.06
C LEU A 93 7.83 -2.44 -14.33
N ASN A 94 7.02 -2.27 -13.29
CA ASN A 94 5.58 -2.16 -13.44
C ASN A 94 5.17 -0.91 -14.24
N GLN A 95 5.75 0.26 -13.94
CA GLN A 95 5.52 1.48 -14.73
C GLN A 95 6.05 1.36 -16.17
N GLN A 96 7.01 0.49 -16.45
CA GLN A 96 7.50 0.28 -17.82
C GLN A 96 6.55 -0.58 -18.67
N PHE A 97 5.91 -1.59 -18.07
CA PHE A 97 5.14 -2.59 -18.82
C PHE A 97 3.62 -2.58 -18.55
N GLN A 98 3.16 -1.92 -17.49
CA GLN A 98 1.77 -1.91 -17.02
C GLN A 98 1.27 -0.50 -16.67
N GLU A 99 1.82 0.53 -17.32
CA GLU A 99 1.41 1.91 -17.10
C GLU A 99 -0.08 2.12 -17.44
N PRO A 100 -0.87 2.84 -16.61
CA PRO A 100 -0.50 3.52 -15.36
C PRO A 100 -0.45 2.59 -14.13
N PHE A 101 0.63 2.72 -13.32
CA PHE A 101 0.80 1.89 -12.12
C PHE A 101 1.26 2.67 -10.88
N VAL A 102 0.70 2.39 -9.70
CA VAL A 102 1.08 3.02 -8.41
C VAL A 102 1.49 1.98 -7.37
N ALA A 103 2.49 2.32 -6.55
CA ALA A 103 2.87 1.53 -5.37
C ALA A 103 2.23 2.14 -4.12
N VAL A 104 1.53 1.34 -3.33
CA VAL A 104 0.97 1.76 -2.03
C VAL A 104 1.64 1.00 -0.90
N VAL A 105 2.23 1.71 0.05
CA VAL A 105 2.88 1.12 1.23
C VAL A 105 2.01 1.37 2.45
N ILE A 106 1.85 0.36 3.30
CA ILE A 106 1.04 0.44 4.52
C ILE A 106 1.89 -0.01 5.71
N ASP A 107 1.95 0.79 6.78
CA ASP A 107 2.54 0.36 8.05
C ASP A 107 1.43 -0.01 9.06
N PRO A 108 1.08 -1.31 9.19
CA PRO A 108 0.02 -1.73 10.09
C PRO A 108 0.39 -1.52 11.57
N THR A 109 1.68 -1.62 11.91
CA THR A 109 2.19 -1.47 13.27
C THR A 109 2.09 -0.02 13.71
N ARG A 110 2.53 0.93 12.88
CA ARG A 110 2.40 2.37 13.15
C ARG A 110 0.97 2.84 13.12
N THR A 111 0.14 2.25 12.27
CA THR A 111 -1.30 2.56 12.22
C THR A 111 -1.95 2.34 13.60
N ILE A 112 -1.60 1.24 14.26
CA ILE A 112 -2.11 0.91 15.59
C ILE A 112 -1.47 1.81 16.66
N SER A 113 -0.15 2.02 16.62
CA SER A 113 0.54 2.79 17.66
C SER A 113 0.18 4.27 17.65
N ALA A 114 -0.04 4.86 16.46
CA ALA A 114 -0.37 6.27 16.30
C ALA A 114 -1.88 6.55 16.34
N GLY A 115 -2.72 5.51 16.23
CA GLY A 115 -4.18 5.68 16.10
C GLY A 115 -4.61 6.38 14.80
N LYS A 116 -3.73 6.45 13.81
CA LYS A 116 -3.93 7.09 12.51
C LYS A 116 -3.40 6.17 11.42
N VAL A 117 -4.16 5.99 10.35
CA VAL A 117 -3.75 5.18 9.19
C VAL A 117 -2.42 5.70 8.65
N ASN A 118 -1.41 4.83 8.63
CA ASN A 118 -0.09 5.11 8.07
C ASN A 118 -0.01 4.41 6.71
N LEU A 119 -0.18 5.20 5.65
CA LEU A 119 -0.26 4.73 4.26
C LEU A 119 0.34 5.82 3.37
N GLY A 120 1.24 5.42 2.48
CA GLY A 120 1.81 6.28 1.43
C GLY A 120 1.56 5.69 0.05
N ALA A 121 1.36 6.57 -0.95
CA ALA A 121 1.28 6.19 -2.35
C ALA A 121 2.46 6.82 -3.10
N PHE A 122 3.13 6.04 -3.94
CA PHE A 122 4.39 6.42 -4.55
C PHE A 122 4.46 6.02 -6.02
N ARG A 123 5.19 6.82 -6.79
CA ARG A 123 5.58 6.50 -8.17
C ARG A 123 7.05 6.82 -8.37
N THR A 124 7.74 5.98 -9.14
CA THR A 124 9.15 6.15 -9.46
C THR A 124 9.36 7.08 -10.64
N TYR A 125 10.44 7.84 -10.61
CA TYR A 125 10.88 8.63 -11.75
C TYR A 125 11.44 7.73 -12.86
N PRO A 126 11.21 8.05 -14.15
CA PRO A 126 11.85 7.35 -15.25
C PRO A 126 13.37 7.42 -15.20
N LYS A 127 14.04 6.39 -15.74
CA LYS A 127 15.51 6.35 -15.81
C LYS A 127 16.05 7.58 -16.57
N GLY A 128 16.93 8.34 -15.92
CA GLY A 128 17.57 9.54 -16.48
C GLY A 128 16.85 10.85 -16.17
N TYR A 129 15.64 10.81 -15.59
CA TYR A 129 15.00 12.00 -15.05
C TYR A 129 15.67 12.40 -13.72
N LYS A 130 15.99 13.69 -13.58
CA LYS A 130 16.44 14.26 -12.31
C LYS A 130 15.33 15.12 -11.73
N PRO A 131 14.82 14.82 -10.52
CA PRO A 131 13.84 15.68 -9.90
C PRO A 131 14.45 17.05 -9.59
N PRO A 132 13.61 18.11 -9.46
CA PRO A 132 14.02 19.33 -8.80
C PRO A 132 14.59 18.99 -7.41
N ASP A 133 15.56 19.75 -6.92
CA ASP A 133 16.23 19.48 -5.63
C ASP A 133 15.29 19.81 -4.45
N GLU A 134 14.23 19.03 -4.32
CA GLU A 134 13.33 19.02 -3.18
C GLU A 134 13.76 17.87 -2.25
N GLY A 135 13.86 18.16 -0.96
CA GLY A 135 14.17 17.17 0.06
C GLY A 135 13.09 16.08 0.17
N PRO A 136 13.27 15.09 1.06
CA PRO A 136 12.26 14.07 1.29
C PRO A 136 10.91 14.73 1.64
N SER A 137 9.85 14.37 0.90
CA SER A 137 8.53 14.99 1.00
C SER A 137 7.87 14.82 2.38
N GLU A 138 8.30 13.82 3.16
CA GLU A 138 7.77 13.58 4.51
C GLU A 138 8.85 12.97 5.44
N TYR A 139 9.06 13.56 6.61
CA TYR A 139 9.96 12.99 7.63
C TYR A 139 9.24 11.87 8.39
N GLN A 140 9.75 10.65 8.28
CA GLN A 140 9.31 9.51 9.08
C GLN A 140 10.50 8.97 9.88
N THR A 141 10.25 8.49 11.10
CA THR A 141 11.30 7.79 11.87
C THR A 141 11.65 6.50 11.15
N ILE A 142 12.88 6.32 10.68
CA ILE A 142 13.32 5.08 10.01
C ILE A 142 14.34 4.38 10.91
N PRO A 143 14.18 3.08 11.20
CA PRO A 143 15.17 2.32 11.97
C PRO A 143 16.57 2.37 11.35
N LEU A 144 17.61 2.31 12.19
CA LEU A 144 19.00 2.43 11.75
C LEU A 144 19.40 1.36 10.71
N ASN A 145 18.85 0.15 10.79
CA ASN A 145 19.11 -0.92 9.82
C ASN A 145 18.47 -0.69 8.44
N LYS A 146 17.66 0.37 8.27
CA LYS A 146 16.94 0.72 7.04
C LYS A 146 17.29 2.11 6.49
N ILE A 147 17.96 2.94 7.29
CA ILE A 147 18.20 4.34 6.97
C ILE A 147 19.13 4.52 5.76
N GLU A 148 20.09 3.60 5.58
CA GLU A 148 21.02 3.63 4.45
C GLU A 148 20.29 3.39 3.12
N ASP A 149 19.48 2.32 3.05
CA ASP A 149 18.68 1.98 1.87
C ASP A 149 17.69 3.11 1.52
N PHE A 150 17.01 3.65 2.54
CA PHE A 150 16.16 4.83 2.36
C PHE A 150 16.94 6.02 1.78
N GLY A 151 18.10 6.35 2.35
CA GLY A 151 18.90 7.49 1.92
C GLY A 151 19.40 7.40 0.47
N VAL A 152 19.63 6.18 -0.03
CA VAL A 152 20.06 5.94 -1.41
C VAL A 152 18.91 6.08 -2.41
N HIS A 153 17.70 5.65 -2.03
CA HIS A 153 16.58 5.50 -2.97
C HIS A 153 15.50 6.57 -2.84
N CYS A 154 15.46 7.38 -1.78
CA CYS A 154 14.41 8.37 -1.53
C CYS A 154 14.25 9.44 -2.62
N LYS A 155 15.29 9.70 -3.42
CA LYS A 155 15.22 10.63 -4.58
C LYS A 155 14.74 9.98 -5.88
N GLN A 156 14.45 8.67 -5.87
CA GLN A 156 14.07 7.91 -7.07
C GLN A 156 12.55 7.80 -7.27
N TYR A 157 11.77 8.29 -6.31
CA TYR A 157 10.32 8.32 -6.35
C TYR A 157 9.77 9.59 -5.70
N TYR A 158 8.48 9.84 -5.91
CA TYR A 158 7.74 10.91 -5.27
C TYR A 158 6.47 10.36 -4.61
N ALA A 159 6.05 11.03 -3.54
CA ALA A 159 4.79 10.74 -2.87
C ALA A 159 3.63 11.42 -3.61
N LEU A 160 2.50 10.72 -3.71
CA LEU A 160 1.24 11.28 -4.20
C LEU A 160 0.37 11.72 -3.02
N GLU A 161 -0.42 12.76 -3.21
CA GLU A 161 -1.46 13.12 -2.25
C GLU A 161 -2.52 12.01 -2.21
N VAL A 162 -2.75 11.46 -1.01
CA VAL A 162 -3.74 10.41 -0.80
C VAL A 162 -5.02 11.02 -0.24
N SER A 163 -6.14 10.75 -0.90
CA SER A 163 -7.48 11.05 -0.40
C SER A 163 -8.34 9.79 -0.32
N TYR A 164 -9.43 9.85 0.45
CA TYR A 164 -10.34 8.73 0.64
C TYR A 164 -11.75 9.14 0.22
N PHE A 165 -12.48 8.21 -0.37
CA PHE A 165 -13.88 8.38 -0.73
C PHE A 165 -14.71 7.17 -0.27
N LYS A 166 -16.02 7.36 -0.18
CA LYS A 166 -16.99 6.32 0.16
C LYS A 166 -18.32 6.60 -0.51
N SER A 167 -19.13 5.58 -0.73
CA SER A 167 -20.47 5.78 -1.32
C SER A 167 -21.43 6.45 -0.33
N SER A 168 -22.55 6.94 -0.85
CA SER A 168 -23.64 7.48 -0.03
C SER A 168 -24.25 6.41 0.89
N LEU A 169 -24.25 5.15 0.47
CA LEU A 169 -24.71 4.02 1.27
C LEU A 169 -23.71 3.69 2.38
N ASP A 170 -22.40 3.63 2.06
CA ASP A 170 -21.35 3.39 3.06
C ASP A 170 -21.40 4.42 4.18
N ARG A 171 -21.63 5.70 3.84
CA ARG A 171 -21.81 6.76 4.83
C ARG A 171 -22.93 6.42 5.83
N LYS A 172 -24.10 6.02 5.33
CA LYS A 172 -25.26 5.66 6.16
C LYS A 172 -24.97 4.40 7.00
N LEU A 173 -24.36 3.38 6.40
CA LEU A 173 -24.06 2.12 7.09
C LEU A 173 -23.03 2.31 8.20
N LEU A 174 -21.98 3.09 7.96
CA LEU A 174 -20.96 3.39 8.98
C LEU A 174 -21.52 4.21 10.15
N GLU A 175 -22.46 5.11 9.89
CA GLU A 175 -23.18 5.87 10.93
C GLU A 175 -24.04 4.93 11.79
N LEU A 176 -24.78 4.01 11.17
CA LEU A 176 -25.55 2.98 11.89
C LEU A 176 -24.65 2.01 12.66
N LEU A 177 -23.49 1.66 12.11
CA LEU A 177 -22.51 0.79 12.75
C LEU A 177 -21.97 1.45 14.03
N TRP A 178 -21.72 2.76 14.00
CA TRP A 178 -21.21 3.51 15.14
C TRP A 178 -22.10 3.39 16.38
N ASN A 179 -23.43 3.31 16.19
CA ASN A 179 -24.40 3.11 17.28
C ASN A 179 -24.16 1.83 18.10
N LYS A 180 -23.45 0.84 17.54
CA LYS A 180 -23.05 -0.39 18.25
C LYS A 180 -21.54 -0.51 18.47
N TYR A 181 -20.73 0.07 17.59
CA TYR A 181 -19.28 -0.14 17.57
C TYR A 181 -18.50 0.80 18.51
N TRP A 182 -19.14 1.85 19.03
CA TRP A 182 -18.51 2.82 19.95
C TRP A 182 -17.83 2.15 21.17
N VAL A 183 -18.38 1.03 21.65
CA VAL A 183 -17.82 0.27 22.79
C VAL A 183 -16.40 -0.18 22.50
N ASN A 184 -16.11 -0.64 21.28
CA ASN A 184 -14.78 -1.11 20.89
C ASN A 184 -13.73 0.00 20.92
N THR A 185 -14.13 1.24 20.65
CA THR A 185 -13.25 2.40 20.77
C THR A 185 -12.85 2.63 22.23
N LEU A 186 -13.80 2.54 23.16
CA LEU A 186 -13.56 2.74 24.58
C LEU A 186 -12.90 1.55 25.28
N SER A 187 -13.12 0.32 24.77
CA SER A 187 -12.53 -0.90 25.32
C SER A 187 -11.21 -1.31 24.66
N SER A 188 -10.65 -0.44 23.81
CA SER A 188 -9.39 -0.73 23.14
C SER A 188 -8.22 -0.64 24.13
N SER A 189 -7.46 -1.74 24.26
CA SER A 189 -6.19 -1.75 25.01
C SER A 189 -5.03 -1.72 24.02
N SER A 190 -4.76 -0.53 23.49
CA SER A 190 -3.69 -0.31 22.51
C SER A 190 -2.30 -0.63 23.08
N LEU A 191 -2.09 -0.41 24.39
CA LEU A 191 -0.83 -0.68 25.08
C LEU A 191 -0.47 -2.17 25.12
N LEU A 192 -1.46 -3.06 25.34
CA LEU A 192 -1.23 -4.51 25.38
C LEU A 192 -1.22 -5.12 23.98
N THR A 193 -2.08 -4.63 23.08
CA THR A 193 -2.07 -5.04 21.66
C THR A 193 -0.71 -4.81 21.00
N ARG A 194 0.08 -3.85 21.52
CA ARG A 194 1.46 -3.58 21.11
C ARG A 194 2.45 -4.67 21.54
N GLN A 195 2.29 -5.28 22.71
CA GLN A 195 3.27 -6.22 23.27
C GLN A 195 3.23 -7.61 22.63
N VAL A 196 2.18 -7.92 21.88
CA VAL A 196 1.98 -9.22 21.22
C VAL A 196 2.73 -9.30 19.88
N PHE A 197 3.42 -8.23 19.45
CA PHE A 197 4.14 -8.14 18.17
C PHE A 197 5.57 -7.67 18.36
#